data_AF-A0A430JBI2-F1
#
_entry.id   AF-A0A430JBI2-F1
#
_cell.length_a   1.000
_cell.length_b   1.000
_cell.length_c   1.000
_cell.angle_alpha   90.00
_cell.angle_beta   90.00
_cell.angle_gamma   90.00
#
_symmetry.space_group_name_H-M   'P 1'
#
loop_
_entity.id
_entity.type
_entity.pdbx_description
1 polymer ?
#
loop_
_entity_poly.entity_id
_entity_poly.type
_entity_poly.pdbx_seq_one_letter_code
_entity_poly.pdbx_strand_id
1 'polypeptide(L)'
;MKSAGKAAMDRIIIFSIAAVYIVQQLTHLEMLKLVVGCLVLVAIVLLLPNLKGVTFWLTVSFMVAGTILMFIQKVEASLWFESAGINVTIVTLFIFAPLFGIPVRIPEYVEAQRYS
;
A
#
# COMPACT_ATOMS: atom_id res chain seq x y z
N MET A 1 -12.40 15.09 12.87
CA MET A 1 -13.07 13.77 13.00
C MET A 1 -13.09 13.12 11.63
N LYS A 2 -12.33 12.03 11.38
CA LYS A 2 -12.57 11.23 10.16
C LYS A 2 -13.96 10.62 10.34
N SER A 3 -14.88 10.87 9.40
CA SER A 3 -16.18 10.18 9.38
C SER A 3 -15.95 8.67 9.47
N ALA A 4 -16.74 7.96 10.29
CA ALA A 4 -16.65 6.51 10.43
C ALA A 4 -16.68 5.78 9.07
N GLY A 5 -17.38 6.35 8.07
CA GLY A 5 -17.41 5.84 6.71
C GLY A 5 -16.04 5.89 5.99
N LYS A 6 -15.22 6.92 6.22
CA LYS A 6 -13.88 7.03 5.60
C LYS A 6 -12.94 5.97 6.17
N ALA A 7 -12.99 5.71 7.47
CA ALA A 7 -12.17 4.68 8.11
C ALA A 7 -12.56 3.26 7.67
N ALA A 8 -13.86 3.00 7.49
CA ALA A 8 -14.35 1.74 6.94
C ALA A 8 -13.86 1.53 5.50
N MET A 9 -13.93 2.57 4.66
CA MET A 9 -13.45 2.54 3.28
C MET A 9 -11.94 2.26 3.19
N ASP A 10 -11.12 2.96 4.00
CA ASP A 10 -9.67 2.75 4.07
C ASP A 10 -9.37 1.26 4.39
N ARG A 11 -10.07 0.67 5.37
CA ARG A 11 -9.92 -0.75 5.74
C ARG A 11 -10.34 -1.70 4.63
N ILE A 12 -11.50 -1.47 4.00
CA ILE A 12 -12.01 -2.33 2.92
C ILE A 12 -11.01 -2.41 1.78
N ILE A 13 -10.40 -1.28 1.41
CA ILE A 13 -9.41 -1.21 0.32
C ILE A 13 -8.15 -1.99 0.69
N ILE A 14 -7.65 -1.81 1.90
CA ILE A 14 -6.46 -2.53 2.39
C ILE A 14 -6.71 -4.05 2.42
N PHE A 15 -7.86 -4.49 2.94
CA PHE A 15 -8.22 -5.91 2.94
C PHE A 15 -8.44 -6.47 1.54
N SER A 16 -9.01 -5.68 0.63
CA SER A 16 -9.19 -6.08 -0.78
C SER A 16 -7.84 -6.27 -1.47
N ILE A 17 -6.89 -5.36 -1.27
CA ILE A 17 -5.52 -5.50 -1.79
C ILE A 17 -4.89 -6.78 -1.27
N ALA A 18 -4.96 -7.02 0.04
CA ALA A 18 -4.38 -8.21 0.66
C ALA A 18 -5.02 -9.50 0.12
N ALA A 19 -6.34 -9.55 0.01
CA ALA A 19 -7.06 -10.73 -0.51
C ALA A 19 -6.69 -11.03 -1.96
N VAL A 20 -6.75 -10.02 -2.84
CA VAL A 20 -6.41 -10.19 -4.26
C VAL A 20 -4.94 -10.57 -4.42
N TYR A 21 -4.05 -9.99 -3.63
CA TYR A 21 -2.63 -10.32 -3.63
C TYR A 21 -2.36 -11.78 -3.21
N ILE A 22 -3.02 -12.28 -2.16
CA ILE A 22 -2.88 -13.69 -1.75
C ILE A 22 -3.37 -14.63 -2.86
N VAL A 23 -4.53 -14.35 -3.45
CA VAL A 23 -5.04 -15.14 -4.58
C VAL A 23 -4.07 -15.09 -5.75
N GLN A 24 -3.50 -13.92 -6.05
CA GLN A 24 -2.49 -13.76 -7.09
C GLN A 24 -1.24 -14.60 -6.81
N GLN A 25 -0.77 -14.65 -5.56
CA GLN A 25 0.40 -15.43 -5.19
C GLN A 25 0.16 -16.94 -5.23
N LEU A 26 -1.06 -17.39 -4.95
CA LEU A 26 -1.42 -18.82 -5.01
C LEU A 26 -1.70 -19.31 -6.44
N THR A 27 -2.23 -18.44 -7.29
CA THR A 27 -2.67 -18.81 -8.65
C THR A 27 -1.68 -18.40 -9.74
N HIS A 28 -0.75 -17.49 -9.43
CA HIS A 28 0.22 -16.90 -10.35
C HIS A 28 -0.39 -16.25 -11.62
N LEU A 29 -1.69 -15.95 -11.62
CA LEU A 29 -2.38 -15.39 -12.79
C LEU A 29 -1.92 -13.95 -13.05
N GLU A 30 -1.43 -13.70 -14.27
CA GLU A 30 -0.95 -12.38 -14.69
C GLU A 30 -2.05 -11.31 -14.66
N MET A 31 -3.29 -11.68 -14.96
CA MET A 31 -4.43 -10.77 -14.90
C MET A 31 -4.63 -10.16 -13.50
N LEU A 32 -4.35 -10.93 -12.44
CA LEU A 32 -4.46 -10.44 -11.06
C LEU A 32 -3.38 -9.42 -10.71
N LYS A 33 -2.21 -9.44 -11.38
CA LYS A 33 -1.18 -8.40 -11.19
C LYS A 33 -1.72 -7.02 -11.55
N LEU A 34 -2.48 -6.92 -12.64
CA LEU A 34 -3.11 -5.68 -13.09
C LEU A 34 -4.16 -5.22 -12.06
N VAL A 35 -5.00 -6.13 -11.57
CA VAL A 35 -6.01 -5.84 -10.54
C VAL A 35 -5.35 -5.32 -9.25
N VAL A 36 -4.29 -5.98 -8.77
CA VAL A 36 -3.53 -5.54 -7.59
C VAL A 36 -2.95 -4.15 -7.82
N GLY A 37 -2.29 -3.91 -8.96
CA GLY A 37 -1.73 -2.60 -9.28
C GLY A 37 -2.79 -1.49 -9.30
N CYS A 38 -3.97 -1.74 -9.89
CA CYS A 38 -5.08 -0.80 -9.88
C CYS A 38 -5.56 -0.49 -8.46
N LEU A 39 -5.76 -1.51 -7.63
CA LEU A 39 -6.18 -1.33 -6.24
C LEU A 39 -5.15 -0.52 -5.43
N VAL A 40 -3.85 -0.76 -5.66
CA VAL A 40 -2.76 0.00 -5.03
C VAL A 40 -2.80 1.47 -5.45
N LEU A 41 -2.99 1.78 -6.74
CA LEU A 41 -3.11 3.17 -7.18
C LEU A 41 -4.31 3.87 -6.54
N VAL A 42 -5.47 3.19 -6.48
CA VAL A 42 -6.65 3.72 -5.79
C VAL A 42 -6.35 3.98 -4.32
N ALA A 43 -5.67 3.05 -3.64
CA ALA A 43 -5.25 3.25 -2.25
C ALA A 43 -4.29 4.43 -2.09
N ILE A 44 -3.30 4.58 -2.97
CA ILE A 44 -2.38 5.72 -2.95
C ILE A 44 -3.16 7.03 -3.06
N VAL A 45 -4.05 7.15 -4.06
CA VAL A 45 -4.84 8.38 -4.26
C VAL A 45 -5.72 8.71 -3.05
N LEU A 46 -6.31 7.70 -2.41
CA LEU A 46 -7.17 7.90 -1.24
C LEU A 46 -6.41 8.18 0.06
N LEU A 47 -5.20 7.63 0.20
CA LEU A 47 -4.38 7.75 1.40
C LEU A 47 -3.42 8.95 1.34
N LEU A 48 -3.00 9.38 0.15
CA LEU A 48 -2.08 10.50 -0.05
C LEU A 48 -2.51 11.78 0.69
N PRO A 49 -3.80 12.20 0.68
CA PRO A 49 -4.25 13.40 1.41
C PRO A 49 -4.20 13.26 2.93
N ASN A 50 -4.05 12.05 3.46
CA ASN A 50 -3.90 11.81 4.89
C ASN A 50 -2.45 11.99 5.36
N LEU A 51 -1.47 12.00 4.45
CA LEU A 51 -0.08 12.31 4.77
C LEU A 51 0.07 13.81 5.08
N LYS A 52 0.94 14.15 6.03
CA LYS A 52 1.17 15.55 6.44
C LYS A 52 2.65 15.90 6.41
N GLY A 53 2.93 17.19 6.21
CA GLY A 53 4.29 17.75 6.30
C GLY A 53 5.24 17.18 5.25
N VAL A 54 6.47 16.88 5.68
CA VAL A 54 7.56 16.43 4.80
C VAL A 54 7.22 15.11 4.08
N THR A 55 6.53 14.18 4.76
CA THR A 55 6.18 12.88 4.18
C THR A 55 5.29 13.03 2.95
N PHE A 56 4.30 13.93 2.99
CA PHE A 56 3.43 14.20 1.83
C PHE A 56 4.25 14.68 0.63
N TRP A 57 5.09 15.69 0.84
CA TRP A 57 5.91 16.29 -0.23
C TRP A 57 6.94 15.31 -0.79
N LEU A 58 7.52 14.47 0.06
CA LEU A 58 8.45 13.43 -0.36
C LEU A 58 7.76 12.37 -1.22
N THR A 59 6.58 11.90 -0.79
CA THR A 59 5.77 10.94 -1.56
C THR A 59 5.37 11.50 -2.92
N VAL A 60 4.85 12.74 -2.97
CA VAL A 60 4.48 13.40 -4.23
C VAL A 60 5.70 13.58 -5.13
N SER A 61 6.82 14.04 -4.59
CA SER A 61 8.06 14.24 -5.36
C SER A 61 8.55 12.93 -5.97
N PHE A 62 8.56 11.82 -5.21
CA PHE A 62 8.94 10.51 -5.74
C PHE A 62 7.96 9.96 -6.76
N MET A 63 6.65 10.17 -6.58
CA MET A 63 5.66 9.77 -7.59
C MET A 63 5.88 10.52 -8.91
N VAL A 64 6.09 11.83 -8.85
CA VAL A 64 6.32 12.67 -10.04
C VAL A 64 7.65 12.30 -10.70
N ALA A 65 8.74 12.21 -9.93
CA ALA A 65 10.05 11.82 -10.44
C ALA A 65 10.02 10.42 -11.07
N GLY A 66 9.39 9.45 -10.42
CA GLY A 66 9.20 8.10 -10.94
C GLY A 66 8.39 8.08 -12.24
N THR A 67 7.32 8.86 -12.32
CA THR A 67 6.52 9.02 -13.54
C THR A 67 7.36 9.58 -14.69
N ILE A 68 8.10 10.67 -14.44
CA ILE A 68 8.97 11.31 -15.44
C ILE A 68 10.05 10.34 -15.92
N LEU A 69 10.70 9.63 -15.00
CA LEU A 69 11.75 8.67 -15.32
C LEU A 69 11.21 7.54 -16.22
N MET A 70 10.01 7.04 -15.93
CA MET A 70 9.36 6.00 -16.74
C MET A 70 9.00 6.50 -18.14
N PHE A 71 8.53 7.75 -18.26
CA PHE A 71 8.29 8.37 -19.57
C PHE A 71 9.58 8.48 -20.38
N ILE A 72 10.70 8.89 -19.77
CA ILE A 72 12.00 8.99 -20.42
C ILE A 72 12.46 7.60 -20.89
N GLN A 73 12.27 6.57 -20.06
CA GLN A 73 12.65 5.19 -20.38
C GLN A 73 11.67 4.48 -21.34
N LYS A 74 10.57 5.13 -21.75
CA LYS A 74 9.50 4.54 -22.58
C LYS A 74 8.97 3.22 -22.02
N VAL A 75 8.92 3.12 -20.70
CA VAL A 75 8.45 1.93 -20.01
C VAL A 75 6.94 1.82 -20.17
N GLU A 76 6.45 0.62 -20.43
CA GLU A 76 5.01 0.36 -20.53
C GLU A 76 4.30 0.59 -19.18
N ALA A 77 3.06 1.09 -19.25
CA ALA A 77 2.24 1.30 -18.06
C ALA A 77 2.01 0.00 -17.27
N SER A 78 2.06 -1.17 -17.93
CA SER A 78 2.01 -2.50 -17.33
C SER A 78 3.09 -2.69 -16.24
N LEU A 79 4.32 -2.23 -16.49
CA LEU A 79 5.41 -2.31 -15.53
C LEU A 79 5.19 -1.38 -14.33
N TRP A 80 4.43 -0.30 -14.49
CA TRP A 80 4.03 0.60 -13.41
C TRP A 80 3.12 -0.13 -12.41
N PHE A 81 2.12 -0.86 -12.93
CA PHE A 81 1.21 -1.67 -12.12
C PHE A 81 1.93 -2.85 -11.45
N GLU A 82 2.83 -3.51 -12.18
CA GLU A 82 3.65 -4.59 -11.62
C GLU A 82 4.56 -4.08 -10.49
N SER A 83 5.23 -2.94 -10.68
CA SER A 83 6.10 -2.33 -9.66
C SER A 83 5.31 -1.86 -8.43
N ALA A 84 4.08 -1.36 -8.62
CA ALA A 84 3.18 -1.04 -7.52
C ALA A 84 2.81 -2.30 -6.71
N GLY A 85 2.66 -3.45 -7.39
CA GLY A 85 2.41 -4.76 -6.81
C GLY A 85 3.60 -5.34 -6.02
N ILE A 86 4.84 -5.10 -6.43
CA ILE A 86 6.05 -5.60 -5.73
C ILE A 86 6.07 -5.15 -4.27
N ASN A 87 5.70 -3.88 -4.02
CA ASN A 87 5.62 -3.31 -2.67
C ASN A 87 4.44 -3.85 -1.86
N VAL A 88 3.44 -4.48 -2.49
CA VAL A 88 2.31 -5.10 -1.79
C VAL A 88 2.76 -6.28 -0.95
N THR A 89 3.85 -6.96 -1.31
CA THR A 89 4.48 -7.98 -0.46
C THR A 89 4.81 -7.41 0.93
N ILE A 90 5.44 -6.24 0.97
CA ILE A 90 5.81 -5.54 2.20
C ILE A 90 4.54 -5.11 2.95
N VAL A 91 3.56 -4.52 2.26
CA VAL A 91 2.27 -4.12 2.86
C VAL A 91 1.54 -5.32 3.47
N THR A 92 1.52 -6.45 2.76
CA THR A 92 0.92 -7.70 3.22
C THR A 92 1.64 -8.22 4.44
N LEU A 93 2.98 -8.23 4.45
CA LEU A 93 3.77 -8.58 5.64
C LEU A 93 3.45 -7.66 6.83
N PHE A 94 3.30 -6.35 6.63
CA PHE A 94 2.93 -5.42 7.71
C PHE A 94 1.51 -5.64 8.25
N ILE A 95 0.58 -6.11 7.43
CA ILE A 95 -0.79 -6.47 7.85
C ILE A 95 -0.79 -7.81 8.59
N PHE A 96 -0.05 -8.79 8.07
CA PHE A 96 -0.06 -10.16 8.58
C PHE A 96 0.91 -10.40 9.74
N ALA A 97 2.02 -9.68 9.84
CA ALA A 97 2.96 -9.83 10.95
C ALA A 97 2.28 -9.63 12.33
N PRO A 98 1.45 -8.60 12.56
CA PRO A 98 0.64 -8.49 13.77
C PRO A 98 -0.36 -9.64 13.95
N LEU A 99 -0.99 -10.12 12.87
CA LEU A 99 -1.90 -11.28 12.90
C LEU A 99 -1.19 -12.58 13.32
N PHE A 100 0.10 -12.72 13.00
CA PHE A 100 0.95 -13.84 13.40
C PHE A 100 1.68 -13.61 14.74
N GLY A 101 1.37 -12.55 15.46
CA GLY A 101 2.00 -12.23 16.75
C GLY A 101 3.47 -11.76 16.63
N ILE A 102 3.93 -11.43 15.42
CA ILE A 102 5.24 -10.83 15.18
C ILE A 102 5.11 -9.33 15.47
N PRO A 103 5.78 -8.80 16.51
CA PRO A 103 5.63 -7.41 16.91
C PRO A 103 6.29 -6.52 15.87
N VAL A 104 5.47 -5.97 14.97
CA VAL A 104 5.83 -4.78 14.21
C VAL A 104 5.80 -3.62 15.20
N ARG A 105 6.86 -2.81 15.28
CA ARG A 105 6.88 -1.64 16.18
C ARG A 105 5.87 -0.57 15.71
N ILE A 106 4.62 -0.75 16.10
CA ILE A 106 3.55 0.24 15.97
C ILE A 106 3.69 1.20 17.17
N PRO A 107 3.59 2.53 17.01
CA PRO A 107 3.77 3.49 18.11
C PRO A 107 2.92 3.17 19.35
N GLU A 108 1.70 2.67 19.15
CA GLU A 108 0.76 2.28 20.20
C GLU A 108 1.26 1.08 21.06
N TYR A 109 2.12 0.22 20.51
CA TYR A 109 2.69 -0.93 21.24
C TYR A 109 3.86 -0.52 22.16
N VAL A 110 4.56 0.58 21.83
CA VAL A 110 5.63 1.13 22.68
C VAL A 110 5.03 1.77 23.94
N GLU A 111 3.83 2.36 23.83
CA GLU A 111 3.14 2.91 25.00
C GLU A 111 2.68 1.82 25.97
N ALA A 112 2.21 0.67 25.48
CA ALA A 112 1.79 -0.45 26.32
C ALA A 112 2.94 -1.09 27.13
N GLN A 113 4.16 -1.10 26.60
CA GLN A 113 5.34 -1.62 27.32
C GLN A 113 5.95 -0.62 28.30
N ARG A 114 5.56 0.65 28.24
CA ARG A 114 6.07 1.67 29.17
C ARG A 114 5.37 1.66 30.53
N TYR A 115 4.28 0.90 30.65
CA TYR A 115 3.45 0.78 31.85
C TYR A 115 3.38 -0.66 32.41
N SER A 116 4.23 -1.58 31.93
CA SER A 116 4.45 -2.91 32.51
C SER A 116 5.84 -3.00 33.11
#